data_AF-A0A6M0FYY1-F1
#
_entry.id   AF-A0A6M0FYY1-F1
#
_cell.length_a   1.000
_cell.length_b   1.000
_cell.length_c   1.000
_cell.angle_alpha   90.00
_cell.angle_beta   90.00
_cell.angle_gamma   90.00
#
_symmetry.space_group_name_H-M   'P 1'
#
loop_
_entity.id
_entity.type
_entity.pdbx_description
1 polymer ?
#
loop_
_entity_poly.entity_id
_entity_poly.type
_entity_poly.pdbx_seq_one_letter_code
_entity_poly.pdbx_strand_id
1 'polypeptide(L)'
;MYRSLSENSICWQTLNCRIAEILFIKKEKRESSLLLDDAKTRYLSFQAEYPDLETRLKQHQIASYLGITPVTLSRIRSQLKSP
;
A
#
# COMPACT_ATOMS: atom_id res chain seq x y z
N MET A 1 24.46 14.44 8.25
CA MET A 1 23.47 15.53 8.26
C MET A 1 22.13 15.10 8.86
N TYR A 2 21.44 14.07 8.35
CA TYR A 2 20.21 13.57 9.00
C TYR A 2 20.46 12.91 10.37
N ARG A 3 21.43 11.98 10.47
CA ARG A 3 21.81 11.35 11.77
C ARG A 3 22.17 12.38 12.85
N SER A 4 22.94 13.40 12.48
CA SER A 4 23.32 14.48 13.38
C SER A 4 22.13 15.33 13.83
N LEU A 5 21.08 15.48 13.02
CA LEU A 5 19.85 16.17 13.44
C LEU A 5 19.01 15.31 14.38
N SER A 6 18.93 14.00 14.12
CA SER A 6 18.18 13.07 14.98
C SER A 6 18.84 12.86 16.35
N GLU A 7 20.17 12.92 16.43
CA GLU A 7 20.90 12.68 17.69
C GLU A 7 20.87 13.91 18.61
N ASN A 8 20.83 15.12 18.06
CA ASN A 8 20.99 16.36 18.81
C ASN A 8 19.67 17.07 19.18
N SER A 9 18.51 16.48 18.88
CA SER A 9 17.22 17.13 19.10
C SER A 9 16.13 16.12 19.44
N ILE A 10 15.55 16.27 20.64
CA ILE A 10 14.51 15.37 21.16
C ILE A 10 13.28 15.31 20.24
N CYS A 11 12.91 16.42 19.60
CA CYS A 11 11.79 16.49 18.68
C CYS A 11 11.97 15.58 17.46
N TRP A 12 13.19 15.47 16.93
CA TRP A 12 13.52 14.58 15.82
C TRP A 12 13.48 13.12 16.24
N GLN A 13 13.88 12.80 17.48
CA GLN A 13 13.76 11.45 18.02
C GLN A 13 12.30 11.04 18.19
N THR A 14 11.47 11.92 18.76
CA THR A 14 10.02 11.67 18.90
C THR A 14 9.35 11.51 17.55
N LEU A 15 9.68 12.37 16.58
CA LEU A 15 9.16 12.26 15.21
C LEU A 15 9.59 10.94 14.56
N ASN A 16 10.85 10.53 14.70
CA ASN A 16 11.34 9.27 14.17
C ASN A 16 10.61 8.06 14.77
N CYS A 17 10.39 8.04 16.08
CA CYS A 17 9.62 6.97 16.74
C CYS A 17 8.19 6.92 16.22
N ARG A 18 7.52 8.07 16.09
CA ARG A 18 6.16 8.17 15.54
C ARG A 18 6.08 7.70 14.10
N ILE A 19 7.01 8.13 13.25
CA ILE A 19 7.08 7.70 11.85
C ILE A 19 7.33 6.19 11.77
N ALA A 20 8.25 5.66 12.57
CA ALA A 20 8.55 4.23 12.62
C ALA A 20 7.31 3.41 13.03
N GLU A 21 6.58 3.86 14.05
CA GLU A 21 5.32 3.26 14.50
C GLU A 21 4.27 3.24 13.38
N ILE A 22 4.04 4.39 12.73
CA ILE A 22 3.07 4.50 11.63
C ILE A 22 3.46 3.59 10.46
N LEU A 23 4.74 3.59 10.06
CA LEU A 23 5.23 2.75 8.96
C LEU A 23 5.15 1.26 9.31
N PHE A 24 5.42 0.90 10.57
CA PHE A 24 5.32 -0.47 11.04
C PHE A 24 3.88 -0.97 10.98
N ILE A 25 2.93 -0.23 11.53
CA ILE A 25 1.50 -0.58 11.49
C ILE A 25 1.02 -0.68 10.04
N LYS A 26 1.41 0.26 9.18
CA LYS A 26 1.03 0.23 7.76
C LYS A 26 1.60 -1.01 7.05
N LYS A 27 2.84 -1.37 7.34
CA LYS A 27 3.47 -2.57 6.79
C LYS A 27 2.76 -3.83 7.28
N GLU A 28 2.51 -3.96 8.57
CA GLU A 28 1.86 -5.13 9.17
C GLU A 28 0.47 -5.37 8.58
N LYS A 29 -0.38 -4.33 8.50
CA LYS A 29 -1.69 -4.41 7.81
C LYS A 29 -1.59 -4.90 6.38
N ARG A 30 -0.56 -4.46 5.65
CA ARG A 30 -0.34 -4.86 4.26
C ARG A 30 0.11 -6.32 4.15
N GLU A 31 1.02 -6.77 5.00
CA GLU A 31 1.43 -8.19 5.04
C GLU A 31 0.24 -9.08 5.41
N SER A 32 -0.55 -8.69 6.40
CA SER A 32 -1.77 -9.38 6.81
C SER A 32 -2.76 -9.51 5.64
N SER A 33 -3.02 -8.42 4.91
CA SER A 33 -3.87 -8.45 3.72
C SER A 33 -3.32 -9.35 2.61
N LEU A 34 -2.00 -9.36 2.37
CA LEU A 34 -1.38 -10.24 1.38
C LEU A 34 -1.53 -11.73 1.71
N LEU A 35 -1.50 -12.07 3.00
CA LEU A 35 -1.61 -13.45 3.48
C LEU A 35 -3.06 -13.94 3.59
N LEU A 36 -3.98 -13.07 4.02
CA LEU A 36 -5.34 -13.46 4.41
C LEU A 36 -6.39 -13.11 3.35
N ASP A 37 -6.23 -12.01 2.62
CA ASP A 37 -7.24 -11.53 1.70
C ASP A 37 -7.06 -12.11 0.29
N ASP A 38 -8.18 -12.32 -0.40
CA ASP A 38 -8.15 -12.66 -1.82
C ASP A 38 -7.78 -11.45 -2.71
N ALA A 39 -7.40 -11.74 -3.95
CA ALA A 39 -6.96 -10.74 -4.92
C ALA A 39 -7.99 -9.62 -5.19
N LYS A 40 -9.30 -9.93 -5.11
CA LYS A 40 -10.38 -8.98 -5.38
C LYS A 40 -10.53 -8.01 -4.21
N THR A 41 -10.51 -8.53 -2.99
CA THR A 41 -10.58 -7.78 -1.74
C THR A 41 -9.41 -6.83 -1.62
N ARG A 42 -8.19 -7.28 -1.94
CA ARG A 42 -7.01 -6.42 -2.00
C ARG A 42 -7.14 -5.30 -3.03
N TYR A 43 -7.70 -5.59 -4.21
CA TYR A 43 -7.93 -4.58 -5.24
C TYR A 43 -8.94 -3.51 -4.81
N LEU A 44 -10.08 -3.93 -4.23
CA LEU A 44 -11.09 -3.00 -3.72
C LEU A 44 -10.54 -2.13 -2.59
N SER A 45 -9.76 -2.72 -1.68
CA SER A 45 -9.09 -1.99 -0.60
C SER A 45 -8.09 -0.96 -1.15
N PHE A 46 -7.34 -1.31 -2.20
CA PHE A 46 -6.45 -0.37 -2.88
C PHE A 46 -7.21 0.80 -3.52
N GLN A 47 -8.36 0.54 -4.17
CA GLN A 47 -9.19 1.61 -4.73
C GLN A 47 -9.74 2.55 -3.65
N ALA A 48 -10.11 2.00 -2.48
CA ALA A 48 -10.60 2.80 -1.36
C ALA A 48 -9.48 3.62 -0.69
N GLU A 49 -8.29 3.06 -0.52
CA GLU A 49 -7.15 3.74 0.10
C GLU A 49 -6.49 4.76 -0.84
N TYR A 50 -6.52 4.51 -2.15
CA TYR A 50 -5.85 5.32 -3.17
C TYR A 50 -6.73 5.57 -4.41
N PRO A 51 -7.85 6.30 -4.27
CA PRO A 51 -8.82 6.49 -5.35
C PRO A 51 -8.21 7.13 -6.61
N ASP A 52 -7.27 8.06 -6.44
CA ASP A 52 -6.63 8.78 -7.55
C ASP A 52 -5.49 8.00 -8.21
N LEU A 53 -5.01 6.90 -7.61
CA LEU A 53 -3.86 6.17 -8.15
C LEU A 53 -4.23 5.20 -9.26
N GLU A 54 -5.48 4.70 -9.29
CA GLU A 54 -5.90 3.78 -10.35
C GLU A 54 -5.81 4.42 -11.74
N THR A 55 -6.14 5.71 -11.86
CA THR A 55 -6.12 6.44 -13.13
C THR A 55 -4.72 6.88 -13.55
N ARG A 56 -3.81 7.01 -12.58
CA ARG A 56 -2.43 7.52 -12.79
C ARG A 56 -1.42 6.41 -13.05
N LEU A 57 -1.68 5.20 -12.56
CA LEU A 57 -0.73 4.08 -12.63
C LEU A 57 -1.08 3.11 -13.75
N LYS A 58 -0.04 2.50 -14.32
CA LYS A 58 -0.22 1.41 -15.28
C LYS A 58 -0.68 0.15 -14.54
N GLN A 59 -1.50 -0.66 -15.19
CA GLN A 59 -2.07 -1.89 -14.59
C GLN A 59 -1.02 -2.83 -13.99
N HIS A 60 0.15 -2.98 -14.61
CA HIS A 60 1.21 -3.84 -14.08
C HIS A 60 1.81 -3.33 -12.76
N GLN A 61 1.84 -2.01 -12.54
CA GLN A 61 2.32 -1.42 -11.29
C GLN A 61 1.35 -1.71 -10.15
N ILE A 62 0.05 -1.57 -10.43
CA ILE A 62 -1.02 -1.91 -9.48
C ILE A 62 -1.00 -3.41 -9.19
N ALA A 63 -0.85 -4.27 -10.21
CA ALA A 63 -0.78 -5.71 -10.04
C ALA A 63 0.43 -6.13 -9.17
N SER A 64 1.60 -5.55 -9.42
CA SER A 64 2.80 -5.76 -8.61
C SER A 64 2.59 -5.31 -7.16
N TYR A 65 1.94 -4.17 -6.94
CA TYR A 65 1.56 -3.72 -5.60
C TYR A 65 0.58 -4.68 -4.91
N LEU A 66 -0.34 -5.32 -5.64
CA LEU A 66 -1.33 -6.24 -5.06
C LEU A 66 -0.82 -7.68 -4.89
N GLY A 67 0.42 -7.97 -5.32
CA GLY A 67 0.99 -9.31 -5.29
C GLY A 67 0.29 -10.28 -6.25
N ILE A 68 -0.21 -9.79 -7.40
CA ILE A 68 -0.92 -10.59 -8.39
C ILE A 68 -0.40 -10.32 -9.80
N THR A 69 -0.72 -11.21 -10.75
CA THR A 69 -0.35 -11.00 -12.15
C THR A 69 -1.20 -9.89 -12.78
N PRO A 70 -0.68 -9.14 -13.77
CA PRO A 70 -1.48 -8.17 -14.53
C PRO A 70 -2.72 -8.77 -15.18
N VAL A 71 -2.66 -10.05 -15.57
CA VAL A 71 -3.79 -10.80 -16.15
C VAL A 71 -4.88 -11.03 -15.10
N THR A 72 -4.51 -11.49 -13.90
CA THR A 72 -5.45 -11.64 -12.77
C THR A 72 -6.15 -10.33 -12.47
N LEU A 73 -5.40 -9.22 -12.38
CA LEU A 73 -5.98 -7.90 -12.17
C LEU A 73 -6.93 -7.50 -13.30
N SER A 74 -6.58 -7.79 -14.56
CA SER A 74 -7.44 -7.52 -15.71
C SER A 74 -8.79 -8.22 -15.58
N ARG A 75 -8.78 -9.50 -15.19
CA ARG A 75 -9.99 -10.32 -15.01
C ARG A 75 -10.86 -9.79 -13.88
N ILE A 76 -10.27 -9.37 -12.77
CA ILE A 76 -11.01 -8.76 -11.65
C ILE A 76 -11.70 -7.47 -12.11
N ARG A 77 -10.98 -6.60 -12.84
CA ARG A 77 -11.54 -5.34 -13.36
C ARG A 77 -12.68 -5.58 -14.35
N SER A 78 -12.58 -6.58 -15.22
CA SER A 78 -13.68 -6.91 -16.13
C SER A 78 -14.91 -7.42 -15.39
N GLN A 79 -14.73 -8.27 -14.36
CA GLN A 79 -15.83 -8.78 -13.54
C GLN A 79 -16.56 -7.68 -12.76
N LEU A 80 -15.84 -6.65 -12.30
CA LEU A 80 -16.42 -5.51 -11.58
C LEU A 80 -17.14 -4.51 -12.50
N LYS A 81 -16.79 -4.47 -13.80
CA LYS A 81 -17.45 -3.63 -14.80
C LYS A 81 -18.68 -4.27 -15.45
N SER A 82 -18.84 -5.58 -15.28
CA SER A 82 -20.05 -6.28 -15.76
C SER A 82 -21.23 -5.93 -14.84
N PRO A 83 -22.39 -5.53 -15.41
CA PRO A 83 -23.60 -5.21 -14.66
C PRO A 83 -24.20 -6.42 -13.95
#